data_AF-A0A1X2IB44-F1
#
_entry.id   AF-A0A1X2IB44-F1
#
_cell.length_a   1.000
_cell.length_b   1.000
_cell.length_c   1.000
_cell.angle_alpha   90.00
_cell.angle_beta   90.00
_cell.angle_gamma   90.00
#
_symmetry.space_group_name_H-M   'P 1'
#
loop_
_entity.id
_entity.type
_entity.pdbx_description
1 polymer ?
#
loop_
_entity_poly.entity_id
_entity_poly.type
_entity_poly.pdbx_seq_one_letter_code
_entity_poly.pdbx_strand_id
1 'polypeptide(L)' 'RPVNCFMAFRLEKHREISSRTPGLNHRDISKIIAKWWRAMSEEEKAPYRAIASKAKADHE' A
#
# COMPACT_ATOMS: atom_id res chain seq x y z
N ARG A 1 13.12 -9.85 0.70
CA ARG A 1 11.70 -10.27 0.76
C ARG A 1 10.94 -9.36 -0.18
N PRO A 2 10.32 -9.88 -1.26
CA PRO A 2 9.75 -9.04 -2.30
C PRO A 2 8.57 -8.22 -1.77
N VAL A 3 8.50 -6.96 -2.18
CA VAL A 3 7.45 -6.02 -1.78
C VAL A 3 6.16 -6.41 -2.51
N ASN A 4 5.18 -6.97 -1.78
CA ASN A 4 3.89 -7.33 -2.36
C ASN A 4 3.10 -6.07 -2.80
N CYS A 5 2.13 -6.25 -3.70
CA CYS A 5 1.26 -5.22 -4.26
C CYS A 5 0.61 -4.36 -3.18
N PHE A 6 0.12 -5.02 -2.14
CA PHE A 6 -0.44 -4.34 -0.97
C PHE A 6 0.61 -3.57 -0.16
N MET A 7 1.86 -4.05 -0.08
CA MET A 7 2.91 -3.43 0.72
C MET A 7 3.42 -2.13 0.07
N ALA A 8 3.52 -2.10 -1.26
CA ALA A 8 3.85 -0.88 -2.01
C ALA A 8 2.78 0.21 -1.79
N PHE A 9 1.51 -0.14 -1.99
CA PHE A 9 0.37 0.75 -1.72
C PHE A 9 0.33 1.20 -0.26
N ARG A 10 0.54 0.27 0.69
CA ARG A 10 0.55 0.59 2.12
C ARG A 10 1.66 1.57 2.46
N LEU A 11 2.88 1.40 1.95
CA LEU A 11 3.99 2.27 2.29
C LEU A 11 3.73 3.72 1.84
N GLU A 12 3.24 3.89 0.61
CA GLU A 12 2.89 5.19 0.05
C GLU A 12 1.77 5.85 0.88
N LYS A 13 0.65 5.16 1.08
CA LYS A 13 -0.49 5.71 1.82
C LYS A 13 -0.20 5.91 3.30
N HIS A 14 0.63 5.07 3.89
CA HIS A 14 1.05 5.25 5.27
C HIS A 14 1.86 6.53 5.43
N ARG A 15 2.81 6.81 4.53
CA ARG A 15 3.58 8.05 4.55
C ARG A 15 2.68 9.27 4.34
N GLU A 16 1.74 9.18 3.40
CA GLU A 16 0.76 10.24 3.13
C GLU A 16 -0.10 10.55 4.38
N ILE A 17 -0.69 9.52 4.99
CA ILE A 17 -1.55 9.68 6.18
C ILE A 17 -0.73 10.13 7.38
N SER A 18 0.46 9.56 7.60
CA SER A 18 1.34 9.96 8.68
C SER A 18 1.81 11.42 8.54
N SER A 19 2.00 11.91 7.32
CA SER A 19 2.35 13.30 7.07
C SER A 19 1.18 14.25 7.23
N ARG A 20 -0.05 13.82 6.90
CA ARG A 20 -1.27 14.62 7.04
C ARG A 20 -1.82 14.61 8.47
N THR A 21 -1.57 13.54 9.22
CA THR A 21 -2.10 13.35 10.58
C THR A 21 -0.99 12.85 11.50
N PRO A 22 -0.06 13.74 11.88
CA PRO A 22 0.95 13.41 12.89
C PRO A 22 0.24 13.14 14.22
N GLY A 23 0.31 11.89 14.70
CA GLY A 23 -0.35 11.45 15.94
C GLY A 23 -1.40 10.35 15.75
N LEU A 24 -1.77 10.01 14.50
CA LEU A 24 -2.62 8.86 14.26
C LEU A 24 -1.84 7.56 14.51
N ASN A 25 -2.44 6.62 15.25
CA ASN A 25 -1.79 5.37 15.57
C ASN A 25 -1.56 4.53 14.30
N HIS A 26 -0.38 3.91 14.17
CA HIS A 26 -0.04 2.97 13.09
C HIS A 26 -1.11 1.88 12.86
N ARG A 27 -1.80 1.46 13.93
CA ARG A 27 -2.90 0.51 13.86
C ARG A 27 -4.10 1.07 13.10
N ASP A 28 -4.48 2.33 13.35
CA ASP A 28 -5.61 2.97 12.69
C ASP A 28 -5.28 3.31 11.24
N ILE A 29 -4.06 3.79 10.97
CA ILE A 29 -3.55 3.97 9.60
C ILE A 29 -3.63 2.65 8.82
N SER A 30 -3.18 1.54 9.41
CA SER A 30 -3.22 0.23 8.76
C SER A 30 -4.66 -0.24 8.48
N LYS A 31 -5.62 0.04 9.38
CA LYS A 31 -7.04 -0.25 9.14
C LYS A 31 -7.62 0.59 8.01
N ILE A 32 -7.28 1.87 7.92
CA ILE A 32 -7.74 2.79 6.86
C ILE A 32 -7.22 2.31 5.51
N ILE A 33 -5.91 2.04 5.41
CA ILE A 33 -5.27 1.55 4.20
C ILE A 33 -5.87 0.21 3.76
N ALA A 34 -6.11 -0.72 4.70
CA ALA A 34 -6.74 -1.99 4.38
C ALA A 34 -8.18 -1.81 3.86
N LYS A 35 -8.95 -0.87 4.42
CA LYS A 35 -10.29 -0.53 3.91
C LYS A 35 -10.22 0.06 2.51
N TRP A 36 -9.32 1.01 2.27
CA TRP A 36 -9.12 1.60 0.94
C TRP A 36 -8.71 0.56 -0.08
N TRP A 37 -7.76 -0.31 0.28
CA TRP A 37 -7.36 -1.42 -0.57
C TRP A 37 -8.53 -2.35 -0.90
N ARG A 38 -9.38 -2.68 0.08
CA ARG A 38 -10.57 -3.51 -0.18
C ARG A 38 -11.61 -2.79 -1.04
N ALA A 39 -11.76 -1.48 -0.88
CA ALA A 39 -12.68 -0.65 -1.66
C ALA A 39 -12.19 -0.35 -3.08
N MET A 40 -10.88 -0.44 -3.36
CA MET A 40 -10.34 -0.26 -4.69
C MET A 40 -10.78 -1.38 -5.63
N SER A 41 -11.19 -1.00 -6.84
CA SER A 41 -11.51 -1.92 -7.93
C SER A 41 -10.27 -2.65 -8.43
N GLU A 42 -10.50 -3.72 -9.21
CA GLU A 42 -9.41 -4.49 -9.81
C GLU A 42 -8.54 -3.69 -10.77
N GLU A 43 -9.15 -2.73 -11.47
CA GLU A 43 -8.51 -1.76 -12.36
C GLU A 43 -7.57 -0.84 -11.58
N GLU A 44 -8.05 -0.30 -10.46
CA GLU A 44 -7.26 0.55 -9.55
C GLU A 44 -6.09 -0.23 -8.91
N LYS A 45 -6.28 -1.53 -8.68
CA LYS A 45 -5.23 -2.43 -8.17
C LYS A 45 -4.25 -2.89 -9.24
N ALA A 46 -4.61 -2.84 -10.52
CA ALA A 46 -3.80 -3.31 -11.63
C ALA A 46 -2.40 -2.67 -11.69
N PRO A 47 -2.23 -1.33 -11.59
CA PRO A 47 -0.90 -0.72 -11.59
C PRO A 47 -0.08 -1.17 -10.39
N TYR A 48 -0.66 -1.29 -9.19
CA TYR A 48 0.06 -1.77 -8.00
C TYR A 48 0.45 -3.25 -8.13
N ARG A 49 -0.37 -4.07 -8.79
CA ARG A 49 -0.04 -5.48 -9.09
C ARG A 49 1.16 -5.56 -10.02
N ALA A 50 1.21 -4.71 -11.05
CA ALA A 50 2.36 -4.62 -11.95
C ALA A 50 3.62 -4.12 -11.23
N ILE A 51 3.51 -3.07 -10.41
CA ILE A 51 4.63 -2.53 -9.62
C ILE A 51 5.20 -3.59 -8.67
N ALA A 52 4.36 -4.34 -7.98
CA ALA A 52 4.85 -5.40 -7.10
C ALA A 52 5.36 -6.64 -7.83
N SER A 53 4.79 -6.97 -8.99
CA SER A 53 5.38 -7.99 -9.87
C SER A 53 6.81 -7.59 -10.28
N LYS A 54 7.00 -6.32 -10.65
CA LYS A 54 8.31 -5.76 -11.00
C LYS A 54 9.27 -5.71 -9.80
N ALA A 55 8.80 -5.25 -8.64
CA ALA A 55 9.60 -5.21 -7.41
C ALA A 55 9.92 -6.60 -6.85
N LYS A 56 9.12 -7.62 -7.20
CA LYS A 56 9.44 -9.03 -6.91
C LYS A 56 10.59 -9.52 -7.79
N ALA A 57 10.59 -9.15 -9.08
CA ALA A 57 11.61 -9.55 -10.04
C ALA A 57 12.97 -8.88 -9.80
N ASP A 58 12.99 -7.66 -9.26
CA ASP A 58 14.23 -6.92 -8.94
C ASP A 58 14.97 -7.48 -7.70
N HIS A 59 14.29 -8.33 -6.92
CA HIS A 59 14.79 -8.87 -5.65
C HIS A 59 15.14 -10.37 -5.72
N GLU A 60 15.37 -10.88 -6.93
CA GLU A 60 15.84 -12.25 -7.24
C GLU A 60 17.30 -12.24 -7.71
#